data_AF-A0A835HRV4-F1
#
_entry.id   AF-A0A835HRV4-F1
#
_cell.length_a   1.000
_cell.length_b   1.000
_cell.length_c   1.000
_cell.angle_alpha   90.00
_cell.angle_beta   90.00
_cell.angle_gamma   90.00
#
_symmetry.space_group_name_H-M   'P 1'
#
loop_
_entity.id
_entity.type
_entity.pdbx_description
1 polymer ?
#
loop_
_entity_poly.entity_id
_entity_poly.type
_entity_poly.pdbx_seq_one_letter_code
_entity_poly.pdbx_strand_id
1 'polypeptide(L)'
;MTCTDKPLKVDAVDLKSRPKGKLETENLLQSRDVNWTSIRLVYIYGPLNYNPLEEWFFHRLKAGRPIPVPNSGVQITQLPC
;
A
#
# COMPACT_ATOMS: atom_id res chain seq x y z
N MET A 1 18.09 -8.29 20.74
CA MET A 1 16.70 -8.57 20.35
C MET A 1 16.58 -8.29 18.86
N THR A 2 16.85 -9.29 18.03
CA THR A 2 16.76 -9.18 16.58
C THR A 2 15.30 -9.37 16.20
N CYS A 3 14.65 -8.32 15.69
CA CYS A 3 13.33 -8.44 15.08
C CYS A 3 13.43 -9.50 13.98
N THR A 4 12.76 -10.62 14.22
CA THR A 4 12.74 -11.76 13.32
C THR A 4 12.14 -11.34 11.99
N ASP A 5 12.92 -11.59 10.94
CA ASP A 5 12.48 -11.61 9.55
C ASP A 5 11.27 -12.53 9.42
N LYS A 6 10.07 -11.95 9.49
CA LYS A 6 8.88 -12.59 8.93
C LYS A 6 9.21 -12.76 7.44
N PRO A 7 9.21 -13.99 6.88
CA PRO A 7 9.36 -14.12 5.45
C PRO A 7 8.23 -13.31 4.82
N LEU A 8 8.60 -12.26 4.07
CA LEU A 8 7.67 -11.58 3.18
C LEU A 8 7.02 -12.69 2.38
N LYS A 9 5.72 -12.90 2.60
CA LYS A 9 4.94 -13.87 1.85
C LYS A 9 5.17 -13.55 0.38
N VAL A 10 5.98 -14.37 -0.27
CA VAL A 10 6.24 -14.32 -1.72
C VAL A 10 4.99 -14.89 -2.37
N ASP A 11 3.91 -14.11 -2.29
CA ASP A 11 2.77 -14.30 -3.18
C ASP A 11 3.32 -14.18 -4.60
N ALA A 12 2.86 -15.08 -5.48
CA ALA A 12 3.23 -15.07 -6.89
C ALA A 12 3.05 -13.65 -7.43
N VAL A 13 4.17 -12.97 -7.65
CA VAL A 13 4.17 -11.54 -7.90
C VAL A 13 3.60 -11.35 -9.29
N ASP A 14 2.34 -10.89 -9.38
CA ASP A 14 1.75 -10.48 -10.65
C ASP A 14 2.74 -9.52 -11.33
N LEU A 15 3.07 -9.80 -12.59
CA LEU A 15 4.03 -9.03 -13.37
C LEU A 15 3.61 -7.56 -13.50
N LYS A 16 2.32 -7.24 -13.32
CA LYS A 16 1.79 -5.87 -13.29
C LYS A 16 1.66 -5.28 -11.88
N SER A 17 2.05 -6.02 -10.84
CA SER A 17 1.85 -5.59 -9.46
C SER A 17 2.80 -4.44 -9.11
N ARG A 18 2.19 -3.33 -8.64
CA ARG A 18 2.91 -2.14 -8.17
C ARG A 18 3.97 -2.43 -7.07
N PRO A 19 3.79 -3.40 -6.17
CA PRO A 19 4.81 -3.74 -5.16
C PRO A 19 6.13 -4.25 -5.75
N LYS A 20 6.09 -4.96 -6.90
CA LYS A 20 7.29 -5.52 -7.54
C LYS A 20 8.28 -4.44 -7.98
N GLY A 21 7.78 -3.46 -8.73
CA GLY A 21 8.62 -2.38 -9.26
C GLY A 21 9.23 -1.51 -8.16
N LYS A 22 8.53 -1.34 -7.03
CA LYS A 22 9.07 -0.65 -5.85
C LYS A 22 10.27 -1.40 -5.27
N LEU A 23 10.13 -2.71 -5.06
CA LEU A 23 11.19 -3.55 -4.52
C LEU A 23 12.41 -3.60 -5.44
N GLU A 24 12.20 -3.73 -6.75
CA GLU A 24 13.28 -3.72 -7.74
C GLU A 24 14.05 -2.38 -7.75
N THR A 25 13.33 -1.26 -7.59
CA THR A 25 13.95 0.07 -7.52
C THR A 25 14.79 0.24 -6.25
N GLU A 26 14.30 -0.26 -5.12
CA GLU A 26 15.06 -0.23 -3.85
C GLU A 26 16.34 -1.04 -3.94
N ASN A 27 16.27 -2.25 -4.51
CA ASN A 27 17.45 -3.09 -4.76
C ASN A 27 18.46 -2.41 -5.69
N LEU A 28 17.96 -1.69 -6.71
CA LEU A 28 18.79 -0.95 -7.66
C LEU A 28 19.49 0.26 -7.02
N LEU A 29 18.78 1.00 -6.16
CA LEU A 29 19.36 2.13 -5.43
C LEU A 29 20.42 1.65 -4.42
N GLN A 30 20.17 0.51 -3.78
CA GLN A 30 21.11 -0.13 -2.89
C GLN A 30 22.37 -0.63 -3.62
N SER A 31 22.25 -1.17 -4.84
CA SER A 31 23.41 -1.62 -5.62
C SER A 31 24.24 -0.48 -6.22
N ARG A 32 23.68 0.73 -6.32
CA ARG A 32 24.35 1.91 -6.86
C ARG A 32 25.11 2.75 -5.83
N ASP A 33 25.06 2.38 -4.56
CA ASP A 33 25.76 3.06 -3.47
C ASP A 33 25.53 4.58 -3.43
N VAL A 34 24.27 5.00 -3.66
CA VAL A 34 23.84 6.40 -3.58
C VAL A 34 23.18 6.68 -2.24
N ASN A 35 23.17 7.94 -1.79
CA ASN A 35 22.37 8.32 -0.62
C ASN A 35 20.89 8.34 -1.00
N TRP A 36 20.09 7.47 -0.38
CA TRP A 36 18.64 7.40 -0.60
C TRP A 36 17.89 7.03 0.68
N THR A 37 16.57 7.24 0.68
CA THR A 37 15.68 6.87 1.79
C THR A 37 14.38 6.31 1.23
N SER A 38 13.97 5.12 1.71
CA SER A 38 12.65 4.58 1.37
C SER A 38 11.59 5.12 2.32
N ILE A 39 10.49 5.63 1.77
CA ILE A 39 9.28 5.95 2.53
C ILE A 39 8.16 5.03 2.01
N ARG A 40 7.73 4.08 2.83
CA ARG A 40 6.71 3.08 2.47
C ARG A 40 5.31 3.49 2.96
N LEU A 41 4.72 4.47 2.27
CA LEU A 41 3.34 4.89 2.54
C LEU A 41 2.34 3.81 2.11
N VAL A 42 1.30 3.60 2.91
CA VAL A 42 0.24 2.61 2.65
C VAL A 42 -1.01 3.28 2.09
N TYR A 43 -1.55 4.31 2.77
CA TYR A 43 -2.66 5.12 2.28
C TYR A 43 -2.32 6.61 2.37
N ILE A 44 -2.47 7.32 1.25
CA ILE A 44 -2.30 8.78 1.17
C ILE A 44 -3.69 9.33 0.88
N TYR A 45 -4.10 10.32 1.66
CA TYR A 45 -5.39 10.99 1.55
C TYR A 45 -5.24 12.50 1.46
N GLY A 46 -6.24 13.18 0.88
CA GLY A 46 -6.27 14.64 0.76
C GLY A 46 -6.59 15.17 -0.65
N PRO A 47 -6.73 16.50 -0.81
CA PRO A 47 -7.00 17.13 -2.09
C PRO A 47 -5.94 16.77 -3.14
N LEU A 48 -6.35 16.65 -4.41
CA LEU A 48 -5.47 16.32 -5.55
C LEU A 48 -4.84 14.91 -5.51
N ASN A 49 -5.42 13.98 -4.75
CA ASN A 49 -5.01 12.59 -4.81
C ASN A 49 -5.33 11.99 -6.19
N TYR A 50 -4.31 11.50 -6.89
CA TYR A 50 -4.44 10.91 -8.22
C TYR A 50 -5.20 9.57 -8.21
N ASN A 51 -5.28 8.92 -7.05
CA ASN A 51 -6.00 7.67 -6.88
C ASN A 51 -7.35 7.96 -6.22
N PRO A 52 -8.48 7.92 -6.96
CA PRO A 52 -9.80 8.36 -6.49
C PRO A 52 -10.47 7.31 -5.59
N LEU A 53 -9.72 6.73 -4.65
CA LEU A 53 -10.23 5.71 -3.74
C LEU A 53 -11.30 6.30 -2.81
N GLU A 54 -11.02 7.46 -2.23
CA GLU A 54 -11.97 8.21 -1.40
C GLU A 54 -13.24 8.56 -2.17
N GLU A 55 -13.07 9.06 -3.40
CA GLU A 55 -14.17 9.42 -4.28
C GLU A 55 -15.08 8.23 -4.60
N TRP A 56 -14.50 7.05 -4.81
CA TRP A 56 -15.26 5.81 -5.02
C TRP A 56 -16.18 5.48 -3.83
N PHE A 57 -15.68 5.64 -2.59
CA PHE A 57 -16.49 5.45 -1.39
C PHE A 57 -17.59 6.51 -1.28
N PHE A 58 -17.24 7.79 -1.48
CA PHE A 58 -18.22 8.88 -1.41
C PHE A 58 -19.32 8.75 -2.46
N HIS A 59 -18.99 8.34 -3.67
CA HIS A 59 -19.97 8.09 -4.73
C HIS A 59 -20.96 7.00 -4.33
N ARG A 60 -20.50 5.90 -3.70
CA ARG A 60 -21.40 4.84 -3.22
C ARG A 60 -22.29 5.31 -2.07
N LEU A 61 -21.71 6.00 -1.08
CA LEU A 61 -22.46 6.55 0.05
C LEU A 61 -23.56 7.51 -0.43
N LYS A 62 -23.21 8.44 -1.32
CA LYS A 62 -24.16 9.40 -1.91
C LYS A 62 -25.28 8.71 -2.69
N ALA A 63 -24.95 7.62 -3.41
CA ALA A 63 -25.91 6.84 -4.18
C ALA A 63 -26.69 5.79 -3.35
N GLY A 64 -26.46 5.72 -2.03
CA GLY A 64 -27.08 4.70 -1.17
C GLY A 64 -26.68 3.27 -1.52
N ARG A 65 -25.54 3.06 -2.19
CA ARG A 65 -25.06 1.74 -2.61
C ARG A 65 -24.24 1.10 -1.49
N PRO A 66 -24.40 -0.22 -1.24
CA PRO A 66 -23.61 -0.91 -0.23
C PRO A 66 -22.13 -0.90 -0.59
N ILE A 67 -21.28 -0.77 0.43
CA ILE A 67 -19.83 -0.88 0.34
C ILE A 67 -19.44 -2.31 0.73
N PRO A 68 -18.81 -3.09 -0.17
CA PRO A 68 -18.33 -4.42 0.17
C PRO A 68 -17.15 -4.29 1.15
N VAL A 69 -17.28 -4.91 2.31
CA VAL A 69 -16.22 -4.99 3.33
C VAL A 69 -15.77 -6.45 3.42
N PRO A 70 -14.48 -6.75 3.24
CA PRO A 70 -13.99 -8.13 3.27
C PRO A 70 -13.99 -8.70 4.70
N ASN A 71 -14.26 -10.01 4.82
CA ASN A 71 -14.16 -10.79 6.06
C ASN A 71 -14.91 -10.14 7.25
N SER A 72 -14.25 -9.98 8.40
CA SER A 72 -14.84 -9.42 9.63
C SER A 72 -15.04 -7.90 9.59
N GLY A 73 -14.46 -7.20 8.60
CA GLY A 73 -14.52 -5.75 8.49
C GLY A 73 -13.76 -4.95 9.55
N VAL A 74 -12.92 -5.62 10.35
CA VAL A 74 -12.12 -4.98 11.41
C VAL A 74 -10.64 -4.85 11.00
N GLN A 75 -10.36 -4.82 9.69
CA GLN A 75 -8.99 -4.66 9.22
C GLN A 75 -8.49 -3.23 9.50
N ILE A 76 -7.42 -3.15 10.27
CA ILE A 76 -6.68 -1.91 10.49
C ILE A 76 -5.49 -1.89 9.53
N THR A 77 -5.41 -0.88 8.67
CA THR A 77 -4.34 -0.78 7.68
C THR A 77 -3.19 0.13 8.12
N GLN A 78 -3.47 1.16 8.94
CA GLN A 78 -2.49 2.02 9.59
C GLN A 78 -3.06 2.57 10.90
N LEU A 79 -2.26 2.54 11.98
CA LEU A 79 -2.45 3.38 13.16
C LEU A 79 -1.22 4.29 13.23
N PRO A 80 -1.34 5.62 13.20
CA PRO A 80 -0.25 6.46 13.67
C PRO A 80 -0.04 6.11 15.16
N CYS A 81 1.22 5.85 15.52
CA CYS A 81 1.65 5.97 16.92
C CYS A 81 1.38 7.40 17.38
#